data_AF-A0A1F5AQT5-F1
#
_entry.id   AF-A0A1F5AQT5-F1
#
_cell.length_a   1.000
_cell.length_b   1.000
_cell.length_c   1.000
_cell.angle_alpha   90.00
_cell.angle_beta   90.00
_cell.angle_gamma   90.00
#
_symmetry.space_group_name_H-M   'P 1'
#
loop_
_entity.id
_entity.type
_entity.pdbx_description
1 polymer ?
#
loop_
_entity_poly.entity_id
_entity_poly.type
_entity_poly.pdbx_seq_one_letter_code
_entity_poly.pdbx_strand_id
1 'polypeptide(L)'
;MKRRQALVALGCAPLFDPKAFTAKGGSEPMKQEVKTDKAPKAIGPYSQAIIANGFVFASGQIPIVPASAELNTGSIEDQTRQVLENVKAVLEAAGCTMADVVKATVYLQDMDDFSKMNEVYAKFFPPP
;
A
#
# COMPACT_ATOMS: atom_id res chain seq x y z
N MET A 1 -1.86 23.93 -8.19
CA MET A 1 -0.90 22.82 -7.94
C MET A 1 -1.50 21.87 -6.90
N LYS A 2 -2.50 21.07 -7.29
CA LYS A 2 -3.20 20.12 -6.40
C LYS A 2 -3.52 18.90 -7.25
N ARG A 3 -2.76 17.82 -7.08
CA ARG A 3 -3.03 16.46 -7.55
C ARG A 3 -2.59 15.55 -6.40
N ARG A 4 -3.54 15.07 -5.60
CA ARG A 4 -3.29 14.16 -4.47
C ARG A 4 -4.36 13.09 -4.48
N GLN A 5 -4.07 11.99 -5.17
CA GLN A 5 -4.77 10.74 -4.94
C GLN A 5 -4.06 10.01 -3.83
N ALA A 6 -4.77 9.65 -2.77
CA ALA A 6 -4.25 8.79 -1.73
C ALA A 6 -5.01 7.46 -1.82
N LEU A 7 -4.29 6.35 -1.86
CA LEU A 7 -4.88 5.03 -1.67
C LEU A 7 -4.40 4.47 -0.33
N VAL A 8 -5.33 4.26 0.61
CA VAL A 8 -5.05 3.62 1.90
C VAL A 8 -5.51 2.18 1.80
N ALA A 9 -4.57 1.23 1.69
CA ALA A 9 -4.85 -0.20 1.68
C ALA A 9 -4.61 -0.77 3.08
N LEU A 10 -5.59 -1.49 3.63
CA LEU A 10 -5.40 -2.37 4.78
C LEU A 10 -5.20 -3.80 4.25
N GLY A 11 -3.99 -4.34 4.45
CA GLY A 11 -3.59 -5.70 4.09
C GLY A 11 -3.75 -6.69 5.23
N CYS A 12 -4.05 -7.94 4.89
CA CYS A 12 -4.30 -9.09 5.76
C CYS A 12 -3.05 -9.56 6.50
N ALA A 13 -3.28 -10.34 7.56
CA ALA A 13 -2.26 -11.05 8.29
C ALA A 13 -1.69 -12.22 7.50
N PRO A 14 -0.37 -12.48 7.58
CA PRO A 14 0.19 -13.72 7.05
C PRO A 14 -0.53 -14.89 7.73
N LEU A 15 -0.77 -15.94 6.93
CA LEU A 15 -1.31 -17.23 7.35
C LEU A 15 -0.88 -17.56 8.78
N PHE A 16 -1.87 -17.58 9.66
CA PHE A 16 -1.75 -17.89 11.08
C PHE A 16 -1.12 -19.28 11.22
N ASP A 17 0.20 -19.34 11.47
CA ASP A 17 0.88 -20.59 11.79
C ASP A 17 0.85 -20.79 13.31
N PRO A 18 -0.06 -21.64 13.84
CA PRO A 18 -0.20 -21.83 15.28
C PRO A 18 1.06 -22.43 15.94
N LYS A 19 2.02 -22.93 15.16
CA LYS A 19 3.29 -23.47 15.68
C LYS A 19 4.35 -22.41 15.94
N ALA A 20 4.18 -21.18 15.47
CA ALA A 20 5.08 -20.08 15.83
C ALA A 20 4.90 -19.59 17.28
N PHE A 21 3.88 -20.08 18.00
CA PHE A 21 3.57 -19.66 19.37
C PHE A 21 4.29 -20.46 20.47
N THR A 22 5.20 -21.39 20.16
CA THR A 22 5.98 -22.06 21.22
C THR A 22 7.13 -21.18 21.71
N ALA A 23 6.77 -20.31 22.65
CA ALA A 23 7.54 -19.83 23.80
C ALA A 23 9.07 -19.80 23.68
N LYS A 24 9.62 -18.60 23.51
CA LYS A 24 10.78 -18.11 24.28
C LYS A 24 10.60 -16.62 24.54
N GLY A 25 10.78 -16.21 25.79
CA GLY A 25 10.54 -14.86 26.27
C GLY A 25 11.27 -13.80 25.44
N GLY A 26 10.49 -12.88 24.92
CA GLY A 26 10.88 -11.65 24.24
C GLY A 26 9.58 -10.95 23.89
N SER A 27 9.33 -9.77 24.43
CA SER A 27 8.19 -8.93 24.05
C SER A 27 8.41 -8.46 22.61
N GLU A 28 8.08 -9.32 21.63
CA GLU A 28 8.09 -8.97 20.22
C GLU A 28 7.19 -7.75 20.02
N PRO A 29 7.66 -6.71 19.32
CA PRO A 29 6.97 -5.45 19.34
C PRO A 29 5.61 -5.62 18.68
N MET A 30 4.56 -5.28 19.43
CA MET A 30 3.15 -5.17 19.01
C MET A 30 2.94 -4.31 17.73
N LYS A 31 4.01 -3.65 17.25
CA LYS A 31 4.08 -2.71 16.14
C LYS A 31 5.43 -2.84 15.44
N GLN A 32 5.45 -3.26 14.17
CA GLN A 32 6.64 -3.29 13.33
C GLN A 32 6.51 -2.29 12.18
N GLU A 33 7.58 -1.54 11.92
CA GLU A 33 7.64 -0.62 10.79
C GLU A 33 8.06 -1.33 9.50
N VAL A 34 7.37 -1.02 8.40
CA VAL A 34 7.69 -1.52 7.05
C VAL A 34 8.40 -0.42 6.27
N LYS A 35 9.55 -0.74 5.66
CA LYS A 35 10.33 0.14 4.79
C LYS A 35 10.75 -0.58 3.52
N THR A 36 10.69 0.13 2.39
CA THR A 36 11.19 -0.34 1.10
C THR A 36 11.67 0.83 0.25
N ASP A 37 12.75 0.61 -0.50
CA ASP A 37 13.26 1.56 -1.49
C ASP A 37 12.48 1.48 -2.83
N LYS A 38 11.59 0.50 -2.97
CA LYS A 38 10.74 0.32 -4.16
C LYS A 38 9.44 1.13 -4.11
N ALA A 39 9.23 1.90 -3.04
CA ALA A 39 8.09 2.81 -2.89
C ALA A 39 8.59 4.19 -2.46
N PRO A 40 7.80 5.26 -2.64
CA PRO A 40 8.18 6.61 -2.23
C PRO A 40 8.53 6.65 -0.74
N LYS A 41 9.66 7.30 -0.41
CA LYS A 41 10.09 7.44 0.98
C LYS A 41 9.08 8.27 1.77
N ALA A 42 8.88 7.92 3.02
CA ALA A 42 8.08 8.75 3.92
C ALA A 42 8.88 10.02 4.29
N ILE A 43 8.50 11.17 3.74
CA ILE A 43 9.20 12.46 3.93
C ILE A 43 8.73 13.18 5.23
N GLY A 44 7.70 12.67 5.90
CA GLY A 44 7.13 13.24 7.13
C GLY A 44 7.17 12.29 8.33
N PRO A 45 6.53 12.66 9.45
CA PRO A 45 6.47 11.84 10.68
C PRO A 45 5.45 10.69 10.55
N TYR A 46 5.61 9.84 9.53
CA TYR A 46 4.80 8.65 9.28
C TYR A 46 5.65 7.54 8.65
N SER A 47 5.15 6.31 8.64
CA SER A 47 5.81 5.15 8.03
C SER A 47 5.09 4.73 6.76
N GLN A 48 5.78 4.09 5.81
CA GLN A 48 5.16 3.56 4.58
C GLN A 48 4.04 2.56 4.91
N ALA A 49 4.30 1.64 5.85
CA ALA A 49 3.27 0.84 6.51
C ALA A 49 3.71 0.47 7.93
N ILE A 50 2.73 0.06 8.74
CA ILE A 50 2.93 -0.54 10.07
C ILE A 50 2.23 -1.89 10.10
N ILE A 51 2.92 -2.92 10.58
CA ILE A 51 2.32 -4.20 10.96
C ILE A 51 1.92 -4.09 12.43
N ALA A 52 0.66 -4.35 12.74
CA ALA A 52 0.17 -4.38 14.12
C ALA A 52 -0.90 -5.48 14.28
N ASN A 53 -0.67 -6.38 15.24
CA ASN A 53 -1.56 -7.51 15.53
C ASN A 53 -1.92 -8.35 14.28
N GLY A 54 -0.93 -8.59 13.43
CA GLY A 54 -1.10 -9.30 12.16
C GLY A 54 -1.59 -8.43 11.01
N PHE A 55 -2.24 -7.28 11.22
CA PHE A 55 -2.69 -6.45 10.09
C PHE A 55 -1.60 -5.51 9.57
N VAL A 56 -1.61 -5.27 8.25
CA VAL A 56 -0.76 -4.28 7.59
C VAL A 56 -1.58 -3.01 7.34
N PHE A 57 -1.18 -1.92 7.98
CA PHE A 57 -1.76 -0.60 7.75
C PHE A 57 -0.82 0.19 6.83
N ALA A 58 -1.12 0.24 5.54
CA ALA A 58 -0.34 1.03 4.59
C ALA A 58 -0.78 2.50 4.60
N SER A 59 0.19 3.41 4.61
CA SER A 59 -0.07 4.84 4.44
C SER A 59 -0.54 5.13 3.02
N GLY A 60 -1.22 6.28 2.87
CA GLY A 60 -1.71 6.74 1.58
C GLY A 60 -0.60 6.84 0.54
N GLN A 61 -0.72 6.09 -0.55
CA GLN A 61 0.21 6.16 -1.67
C GLN A 61 -0.25 7.20 -2.70
N ILE A 62 0.71 7.96 -3.23
CA ILE A 62 0.55 8.99 -4.27
C ILE A 62 1.35 8.58 -5.52
N PRO A 63 1.07 9.15 -6.71
CA PRO A 63 1.72 8.73 -7.96
C PRO A 63 3.15 9.29 -8.08
N ILE A 64 4.00 9.07 -7.09
CA ILE A 64 5.43 9.39 -7.14
C ILE A 64 6.18 8.18 -7.70
N VAL A 65 7.08 8.41 -8.64
CA VAL A 65 8.00 7.41 -9.15
C VAL A 65 9.15 7.23 -8.14
N PRO A 66 9.35 6.05 -7.54
CA PRO A 66 10.36 5.86 -6.48
C PRO A 66 11.79 6.18 -6.93
N ALA A 67 12.12 5.90 -8.21
CA ALA A 67 13.46 6.09 -8.75
C ALA A 67 13.85 7.57 -8.94
N SER A 68 12.91 8.41 -9.39
CA SER A 68 13.17 9.84 -9.61
C SER A 68 12.68 10.74 -8.47
N ALA A 69 11.84 10.21 -7.56
CA ALA A 69 11.09 10.99 -6.57
C ALA A 69 10.20 12.09 -7.18
N GLU A 70 9.87 11.99 -8.47
CA GLU A 70 9.01 12.92 -9.16
C GLU A 70 7.56 12.44 -9.18
N LEU A 71 6.64 13.40 -9.20
CA LEU A 71 5.21 13.13 -9.36
C LEU A 71 4.94 12.77 -10.82
N ASN A 72 4.34 11.60 -11.06
CA ASN A 72 3.79 11.25 -12.36
C ASN A 72 2.62 12.19 -12.68
N THR A 73 2.80 13.00 -13.73
CA THR A 73 1.82 13.99 -14.20
C THR A 73 1.03 13.54 -15.42
N GLY A 74 1.16 12.26 -15.81
CA GLY A 74 0.46 11.62 -16.92
C GLY A 74 -1.04 11.50 -16.69
N SER A 75 -1.67 10.58 -17.44
CA SER A 75 -3.12 10.39 -17.37
C SER A 75 -3.56 9.84 -16.01
N ILE A 76 -4.87 9.79 -15.78
CA ILE A 76 -5.43 9.16 -14.58
C ILE A 76 -5.01 7.70 -14.48
N GLU A 77 -4.96 7.00 -15.60
CA GLU A 77 -4.55 5.60 -15.71
C GLU A 77 -3.08 5.41 -15.32
N ASP A 78 -2.19 6.30 -15.77
CA ASP A 78 -0.76 6.27 -15.42
C ASP A 78 -0.54 6.56 -13.94
N GLN A 79 -1.26 7.56 -13.39
CA GLN A 79 -1.21 7.89 -11.97
C GLN A 79 -1.73 6.72 -11.12
N THR A 80 -2.85 6.12 -11.51
CA THR A 80 -3.45 4.96 -10.82
C THR A 80 -2.50 3.77 -10.82
N ARG A 81 -1.88 3.47 -11.97
CA ARG A 81 -0.88 2.41 -12.09
C ARG A 81 0.30 2.64 -11.15
N GLN A 82 0.85 3.85 -11.14
CA GLN A 82 1.97 4.18 -10.26
C GLN A 82 1.61 4.05 -8.77
N VAL A 83 0.42 4.53 -8.38
CA VAL A 83 -0.08 4.40 -7.00
C VAL A 83 -0.18 2.92 -6.60
N LEU A 84 -0.76 2.08 -7.46
CA LEU A 84 -0.96 0.66 -7.17
C LEU A 84 0.36 -0.12 -7.17
N GLU A 85 1.33 0.24 -8.01
CA GLU A 85 2.68 -0.32 -7.96
C GLU A 85 3.40 0.04 -6.66
N ASN A 86 3.23 1.27 -6.18
CA ASN A 86 3.76 1.71 -4.90
C ASN A 86 3.11 0.94 -3.73
N VAL A 87 1.78 0.75 -3.75
CA VAL A 87 1.06 -0.07 -2.76
C VAL A 87 1.58 -1.50 -2.77
N LYS A 88 1.68 -2.11 -3.96
CA LYS A 88 2.20 -3.47 -4.11
C LYS A 88 3.60 -3.61 -3.52
N ALA A 89 4.50 -2.67 -3.80
CA ALA A 89 5.86 -2.69 -3.26
C ALA A 89 5.90 -2.60 -1.72
N VAL A 90 5.00 -1.83 -1.11
CA VAL A 90 4.88 -1.74 0.36
C VAL A 90 4.30 -3.03 0.95
N LEU A 91 3.29 -3.63 0.32
CA LEU A 91 2.71 -4.90 0.76
C LEU A 91 3.72 -6.04 0.65
N GLU A 92 4.46 -6.13 -0.46
CA GLU A 92 5.51 -7.13 -0.65
C GLU A 92 6.61 -7.02 0.42
N ALA A 93 6.98 -5.79 0.81
CA ALA A 93 7.93 -5.55 1.90
C ALA A 93 7.38 -5.96 3.28
N ALA A 94 6.06 -6.03 3.44
CA ALA A 94 5.39 -6.54 4.63
C ALA A 94 5.15 -8.07 4.57
N GLY A 95 5.54 -8.74 3.48
CA GLY A 95 5.27 -10.18 3.26
C GLY A 95 3.87 -10.50 2.75
N CYS A 96 3.14 -9.50 2.23
CA CYS A 96 1.80 -9.62 1.67
C CYS A 96 1.79 -9.42 0.15
N THR A 97 0.66 -9.75 -0.46
CA THR A 97 0.37 -9.56 -1.88
C THR A 97 -0.90 -8.70 -2.06
N MET A 98 -1.21 -8.33 -3.30
CA MET A 98 -2.47 -7.62 -3.60
C MET A 98 -3.71 -8.47 -3.29
N ALA A 99 -3.59 -9.81 -3.28
CA ALA A 99 -4.69 -10.72 -2.92
C ALA A 99 -5.03 -10.66 -1.43
N ASP A 100 -4.07 -10.24 -0.59
CA ASP A 100 -4.24 -10.12 0.86
C ASP A 100 -4.95 -8.81 1.25
N VAL A 101 -5.31 -7.95 0.30
CA VAL A 101 -5.96 -6.68 0.61
C VAL A 101 -7.43 -6.89 0.93
N VAL A 102 -7.83 -6.53 2.16
CA VAL A 102 -9.22 -6.67 2.64
C VAL A 102 -10.01 -5.37 2.52
N LYS A 103 -9.32 -4.23 2.45
CA LYS A 103 -9.95 -2.91 2.30
C LYS A 103 -9.00 -1.94 1.61
N ALA A 104 -9.55 -1.14 0.70
CA ALA A 104 -8.86 -0.02 0.10
C ALA A 104 -9.74 1.23 0.09
N THR A 105 -9.15 2.39 0.34
CA THR A 105 -9.83 3.70 0.23
C THR A 105 -9.14 4.51 -0.86
N VAL A 106 -9.84 4.78 -1.97
CA VAL A 106 -9.33 5.60 -3.07
C VAL A 106 -9.85 7.04 -2.91
N TYR A 107 -8.95 8.02 -2.89
CA TYR A 107 -9.31 9.43 -2.97
C TYR A 107 -9.08 9.95 -4.38
N LEU A 108 -10.15 10.36 -5.06
CA LEU A 108 -10.10 11.03 -6.36
C LEU A 108 -10.33 12.53 -6.19
N GLN A 109 -9.70 13.30 -7.06
CA GLN A 109 -9.92 14.75 -7.12
C GLN A 109 -11.12 15.11 -8.00
N ASP A 110 -11.31 14.35 -9.07
CA ASP A 110 -12.42 14.49 -10.00
C ASP A 110 -13.13 13.14 -10.09
N MET A 111 -14.46 13.15 -10.02
CA MET A 111 -15.26 11.93 -10.12
C MET A 111 -15.45 11.49 -11.56
N ASP A 112 -15.24 12.37 -12.54
CA ASP A 112 -15.29 12.02 -13.97
C ASP A 112 -14.19 11.03 -14.35
N ASP A 113 -13.11 10.99 -13.55
CA ASP A 113 -11.98 10.07 -13.69
C ASP A 113 -12.26 8.65 -13.14
N PHE A 114 -13.38 8.45 -12.44
CA PHE A 114 -13.66 7.20 -11.73
C PHE A 114 -13.64 5.97 -12.64
N SER A 115 -14.28 6.05 -13.82
CA SER A 115 -14.36 4.91 -14.74
C SER A 115 -12.97 4.47 -15.21
N LYS A 116 -12.15 5.43 -15.66
CA LYS A 116 -10.79 5.19 -16.16
C LYS A 116 -9.86 4.66 -15.07
N MET A 117 -9.95 5.23 -13.87
CA MET A 117 -9.23 4.73 -12.71
C MET A 117 -9.61 3.28 -12.40
N ASN A 118 -10.92 2.97 -12.38
CA ASN A 118 -11.42 1.65 -11.99
C ASN A 118 -10.99 0.54 -12.99
N GLU A 119 -10.88 0.86 -14.28
CA GLU A 119 -10.35 -0.07 -15.29
C GLU A 119 -8.91 -0.50 -15.01
N VAL A 120 -8.07 0.40 -14.49
CA VAL A 120 -6.71 0.05 -14.06
C VAL A 120 -6.75 -0.66 -12.73
N TYR A 121 -7.53 -0.17 -11.77
CA TYR A 121 -7.68 -0.74 -10.44
C TYR A 121 -8.06 -2.23 -10.46
N ALA A 122 -9.06 -2.60 -11.28
CA ALA A 122 -9.52 -3.98 -11.40
C ALA A 122 -8.44 -4.97 -11.88
N LYS A 123 -7.37 -4.51 -12.54
CA LYS A 123 -6.27 -5.37 -13.01
C LYS A 123 -5.30 -5.75 -11.90
N PHE A 124 -5.31 -5.05 -10.76
CA PHE A 124 -4.39 -5.28 -9.66
C PHE A 124 -4.97 -6.15 -8.55
N PHE A 125 -6.30 -6.23 -8.43
CA PHE A 125 -6.98 -7.03 -7.41
C PHE A 125 -7.55 -8.29 -8.05
N PRO A 126 -7.04 -9.48 -7.70
CA PRO A 126 -7.65 -10.73 -8.13
C PRO A 126 -9.05 -10.89 -7.50
N PRO A 127 -9.92 -11.71 -8.11
CA PRO A 127 -11.18 -12.08 -7.46
C PRO A 127 -10.91 -12.76 -6.11
N PRO A 128 -11.75 -12.50 -5.09
CA PRO A 128 -11.61 -13.08 -3.76
C PRO A 128 -11.91 -14.57 -3.71
#